data_AF-A0A4R1MXS6-F1
#
_entry.id   AF-A0A4R1MXS6-F1
#
_cell.length_a   1.000
_cell.length_b   1.000
_cell.length_c   1.000
_cell.angle_alpha   90.00
_cell.angle_beta   90.00
_cell.angle_gamma   90.00
#
_symmetry.space_group_name_H-M   'P 1'
#
loop_
_entity.id
_entity.type
_entity.pdbx_description
1 polymer ?
#
loop_
_entity_poly.entity_id
_entity_poly.type
_entity_poly.pdbx_seq_one_letter_code
_entity_poly.pdbx_strand_id
1 'polypeptide(L)'
;MAMVCGVAIATSAHAQSTADLRTIARFVECKLDARQIDRFIGRVDNATVPGFASQPSHEKAVDLAWKTQKPIEAWGTSSNLVSLVSPRQMLLAIPAAQGDEINVARQWAERIGGMSEGAGTISLRENAHWRGVDYRKPVGEKEIRLLVDQQESPGWILLGCAYDKLFSHSN
;
A
#
# COMPACT_ATOMS: atom_id res chain seq x y z
N MET A 1 -9.94 49.22 -29.68
CA MET A 1 -8.83 48.27 -29.85
C MET A 1 -8.61 47.59 -28.50
N ALA A 2 -9.33 46.48 -28.31
CA ALA A 2 -8.80 45.13 -28.06
C ALA A 2 -8.38 44.90 -26.59
N MET A 3 -9.39 44.49 -25.82
CA MET A 3 -9.33 43.89 -24.49
C MET A 3 -8.57 42.55 -24.57
N VAL A 4 -7.44 42.44 -23.87
CA VAL A 4 -6.73 41.16 -23.72
C VAL A 4 -7.14 40.58 -22.38
N CYS A 5 -8.15 39.71 -22.39
CA CYS A 5 -8.46 38.82 -21.27
C CYS A 5 -7.30 37.81 -21.14
N GLY A 6 -6.44 38.04 -20.15
CA GLY A 6 -5.49 37.02 -19.70
C GLY A 6 -6.28 35.87 -19.09
N VAL A 7 -6.43 34.79 -19.83
CA VAL A 7 -6.91 33.51 -19.30
C VAL A 7 -5.83 33.02 -18.34
N ALA A 8 -6.04 33.24 -17.04
CA ALA A 8 -5.30 32.52 -16.02
C ALA A 8 -5.66 31.05 -16.21
N ILE A 9 -4.79 30.30 -16.89
CA ILE A 9 -4.83 28.85 -16.88
C ILE A 9 -4.55 28.48 -15.42
N ALA A 10 -5.62 28.27 -14.66
CA ALA A 10 -5.54 27.61 -13.38
C ALA A 10 -5.01 26.21 -13.67
N THR A 11 -3.69 26.06 -13.64
CA THR A 11 -3.05 24.76 -13.47
C THR A 11 -3.58 24.26 -12.14
N SER A 12 -4.63 23.46 -12.19
CA SER A 12 -5.15 22.74 -11.06
C SER A 12 -4.05 21.74 -10.69
N ALA A 13 -3.09 22.22 -9.89
CA ALA A 13 -2.36 21.40 -8.96
C ALA A 13 -3.44 20.81 -8.06
N HIS A 14 -3.96 19.66 -8.45
CA HIS A 14 -5.01 18.98 -7.71
C HIS A 14 -4.36 18.57 -6.38
N ALA A 15 -4.53 19.42 -5.37
CA ALA A 15 -4.05 19.17 -4.03
C ALA A 15 -4.65 17.85 -3.57
N GLN A 16 -3.80 16.91 -3.14
CA GLN A 16 -4.28 15.62 -2.68
C GLN A 16 -5.34 15.80 -1.58
N SER A 17 -6.54 15.28 -1.82
CA SER A 17 -7.68 15.46 -0.92
C SER A 17 -7.46 14.73 0.40
N THR A 18 -7.79 15.39 1.51
CA THR A 18 -7.80 14.77 2.84
C THR A 18 -8.72 13.54 2.91
N ALA A 19 -9.78 13.51 2.09
CA ALA A 19 -10.68 12.37 2.01
C ALA A 19 -10.00 11.14 1.35
N ASP A 20 -9.14 11.37 0.36
CA ASP A 20 -8.42 10.31 -0.33
C ASP A 20 -7.35 9.72 0.58
N LEU A 21 -6.56 10.58 1.24
CA LEU A 21 -5.58 10.15 2.26
C LEU A 21 -6.23 9.33 3.37
N ARG A 22 -7.40 9.76 3.85
CA ARG A 22 -8.16 9.00 4.85
C ARG A 22 -8.66 7.66 4.31
N THR A 23 -9.05 7.62 3.04
CA THR A 23 -9.50 6.37 2.41
C THR A 23 -8.36 5.39 2.27
N ILE A 24 -7.17 5.86 1.86
CA ILE A 24 -5.94 5.06 1.79
C ILE A 24 -5.58 4.51 3.16
N ALA A 25 -5.51 5.36 4.19
CA ALA A 25 -5.22 4.95 5.56
C ALA A 25 -6.18 3.83 6.00
N ARG A 26 -7.49 4.02 5.75
CA ARG A 26 -8.49 3.00 6.07
C ARG A 26 -8.36 1.74 5.23
N PHE A 27 -7.92 1.84 3.97
CA PHE A 27 -7.64 0.70 3.11
C PHE A 27 -6.52 -0.15 3.71
N VAL A 28 -5.36 0.46 3.96
CA VAL A 28 -4.20 -0.27 4.50
C VAL A 28 -4.47 -0.83 5.89
N GLU A 29 -5.38 -0.23 6.68
CA GLU A 29 -5.74 -0.69 8.04
C GLU A 29 -6.90 -1.71 8.10
N CYS A 30 -7.33 -2.30 6.97
CA CYS A 30 -8.46 -3.22 6.92
C CYS A 30 -9.83 -2.62 7.32
N LYS A 31 -10.00 -1.29 7.26
CA LYS A 31 -11.20 -0.56 7.74
C LYS A 31 -12.24 -0.25 6.66
N LEU A 32 -11.98 -0.61 5.40
CA LEU A 32 -12.96 -0.50 4.32
C LEU A 32 -13.87 -1.71 4.20
N ASP A 33 -15.08 -1.50 3.70
CA ASP A 33 -16.01 -2.53 3.20
C ASP A 33 -15.91 -2.69 1.67
N ALA A 34 -16.55 -3.72 1.11
CA ALA A 34 -16.51 -4.02 -0.33
C ALA A 34 -16.94 -2.83 -1.21
N ARG A 35 -18.03 -2.14 -0.85
CA ARG A 35 -18.54 -0.98 -1.60
C ARG A 35 -17.59 0.21 -1.54
N GLN A 36 -16.87 0.39 -0.45
CA GLN A 36 -15.86 1.44 -0.30
C GLN A 36 -14.63 1.14 -1.16
N ILE A 37 -14.23 -0.14 -1.23
CA ILE A 37 -13.12 -0.59 -2.09
C ILE A 37 -13.47 -0.36 -3.55
N ASP A 38 -14.61 -0.88 -4.03
CA ASP A 38 -15.02 -0.74 -5.43
C ASP A 38 -15.13 0.73 -5.86
N ARG A 39 -15.70 1.59 -5.00
CA ARG A 39 -15.75 3.03 -5.27
C ARG A 39 -14.38 3.67 -5.30
N PHE A 40 -13.50 3.30 -4.39
CA PHE A 40 -12.14 3.85 -4.36
C PHE A 40 -11.35 3.43 -5.61
N ILE A 41 -11.39 2.15 -5.96
CA ILE A 41 -10.73 1.61 -7.16
C ILE A 41 -11.32 2.19 -8.43
N GLY A 42 -12.65 2.27 -8.54
CA GLY A 42 -13.29 2.93 -9.69
C GLY A 42 -12.84 4.38 -9.87
N ARG A 43 -12.56 5.12 -8.78
CA ARG A 43 -11.96 6.46 -8.90
C ARG A 43 -10.50 6.44 -9.33
N VAL A 44 -9.71 5.48 -8.84
CA VAL A 44 -8.31 5.28 -9.24
C VAL A 44 -8.24 4.98 -10.74
N ASP A 45 -9.05 4.04 -11.23
CA ASP A 45 -9.12 3.64 -12.63
C ASP A 45 -9.54 4.79 -13.55
N ASN A 46 -10.41 5.69 -13.07
CA ASN A 46 -10.82 6.90 -13.78
C ASN A 46 -9.82 8.06 -13.64
N ALA A 47 -8.63 7.85 -13.06
CA ALA A 47 -7.61 8.87 -12.80
C ALA A 47 -8.12 10.08 -11.99
N THR A 48 -9.15 9.87 -11.18
CA THR A 48 -9.80 10.92 -10.37
C THR A 48 -9.25 11.00 -8.94
N VAL A 49 -8.18 10.26 -8.64
CA VAL A 49 -7.45 10.34 -7.36
C VAL A 49 -6.11 11.03 -7.61
N PRO A 50 -6.04 12.38 -7.45
CA PRO A 50 -4.89 13.14 -7.87
C PRO A 50 -3.66 12.88 -6.99
N GLY A 51 -2.48 12.85 -7.62
CA GLY A 51 -1.23 12.54 -6.93
C GLY A 51 -0.93 11.04 -6.80
N PHE A 52 -1.83 10.16 -7.27
CA PHE A 52 -1.49 8.75 -7.56
C PHE A 52 -0.78 8.67 -8.91
N ALA A 53 0.42 9.21 -8.97
CA ALA A 53 1.30 9.03 -10.10
C ALA A 53 2.04 7.70 -9.93
N SER A 54 1.98 6.85 -10.95
CA SER A 54 2.92 5.74 -11.11
C SER A 54 4.34 6.28 -10.98
N GLN A 55 5.13 5.71 -10.07
CA GLN A 55 6.57 5.92 -10.10
C GLN A 55 7.14 5.18 -11.32
N PRO A 56 8.16 5.74 -12.00
CA PRO A 56 8.91 4.98 -12.99
C PRO A 56 9.51 3.76 -12.29
N SER A 57 9.37 2.59 -12.92
CA SER A 57 9.92 1.33 -12.43
C SER A 57 11.40 1.50 -12.11
N HIS A 58 11.76 1.36 -10.85
CA HIS A 58 13.15 1.09 -10.49
C HIS A 58 13.35 -0.41 -10.54
N GLU A 59 14.44 -0.85 -11.17
CA GLU A 59 14.75 -2.25 -11.51
C GLU A 59 14.83 -3.24 -10.32
N LYS A 60 14.55 -2.78 -9.09
CA LYS A 60 14.57 -3.54 -7.83
C LYS A 60 13.58 -2.96 -6.81
N ALA A 61 12.31 -2.87 -7.19
CA ALA A 61 11.24 -2.40 -6.31
C ALA A 61 10.08 -3.41 -6.37
N VAL A 62 9.68 -4.01 -5.24
CA VAL A 62 8.26 -4.28 -5.02
C VAL A 62 7.59 -2.97 -5.37
N ASP A 63 6.85 -2.89 -6.48
CA ASP A 63 6.41 -1.63 -7.07
C ASP A 63 5.82 -0.75 -5.96
N LEU A 64 6.64 0.19 -5.47
CA LEU A 64 6.27 1.21 -4.49
C LEU A 64 5.50 2.24 -5.30
N ALA A 65 4.34 1.79 -5.78
CA ALA A 65 3.76 2.28 -7.00
C ALA A 65 3.41 3.75 -6.89
N TRP A 66 3.08 4.21 -5.67
CA TRP A 66 2.49 5.53 -5.47
C TRP A 66 3.12 6.29 -4.31
N LYS A 67 3.56 7.49 -4.64
CA LYS A 67 4.00 8.49 -3.67
C LYS A 67 2.94 9.57 -3.50
N THR A 68 2.35 9.63 -2.31
CA THR A 68 1.40 10.67 -1.95
C THR A 68 2.11 12.01 -1.73
N GLN A 69 1.43 13.12 -2.03
CA GLN A 69 1.95 14.47 -1.78
C GLN A 69 2.02 14.77 -0.28
N LYS A 70 1.08 14.21 0.50
CA LYS A 70 1.06 14.31 1.95
C LYS A 70 1.21 12.91 2.57
N PRO A 71 1.83 12.80 3.75
CA PRO A 71 1.94 11.52 4.44
C PRO A 71 0.55 10.93 4.77
N ILE A 72 0.49 9.60 4.73
CA ILE A 72 -0.62 8.78 5.21
C ILE A 72 -0.28 8.35 6.63
N GLU A 73 -1.17 8.63 7.56
CA GLU A 73 -1.09 8.14 8.95
C GLU A 73 -1.89 6.83 9.05
N ALA A 74 -1.19 5.72 9.25
CA ALA A 74 -1.79 4.39 9.41
C ALA A 74 -0.92 3.50 10.27
N TRP A 75 -1.54 2.58 11.02
CA TRP A 75 -0.83 1.66 11.92
C TRP A 75 0.05 2.36 12.98
N GLY A 76 -0.27 3.60 13.34
CA GLY A 76 0.52 4.40 14.26
C GLY A 76 1.87 4.84 13.70
N THR A 77 2.02 4.90 12.37
CA THR A 77 3.18 5.47 11.68
C THR A 77 2.76 6.32 10.49
N SER A 78 3.71 7.06 9.95
CA SER A 78 3.52 8.00 8.85
C SER A 78 4.39 7.62 7.66
N SER A 79 3.81 7.52 6.48
CA SER A 79 4.57 7.33 5.23
C SER A 79 3.85 7.96 4.06
N ASN A 80 4.61 8.44 3.08
CA ASN A 80 4.09 8.93 1.82
C ASN A 80 4.17 7.89 0.70
N LEU A 81 4.48 6.63 1.01
CA LEU A 81 4.65 5.57 0.02
C LEU A 81 3.67 4.42 0.29
N VAL A 82 2.95 4.05 -0.75
CA VAL A 82 2.02 2.92 -0.76
C VAL A 82 2.25 2.07 -2.01
N SER A 83 2.19 0.75 -1.83
CA SER A 83 2.18 -0.23 -2.89
C SER A 83 0.76 -0.76 -3.06
N LEU A 84 0.24 -0.70 -4.28
CA LEU A 84 -0.98 -1.40 -4.66
C LEU A 84 -0.58 -2.71 -5.33
N VAL A 85 -0.63 -3.79 -4.55
CA VAL A 85 -0.29 -5.13 -5.03
C VAL A 85 -1.40 -5.68 -5.92
N SER A 86 -2.65 -5.29 -5.67
CA SER A 86 -3.82 -5.59 -6.50
C SER A 86 -4.93 -4.56 -6.22
N PRO A 87 -6.00 -4.48 -7.03
CA PRO A 87 -7.15 -3.62 -6.71
C PRO A 87 -7.75 -3.85 -5.32
N ARG A 88 -7.51 -5.02 -4.72
CA ARG A 88 -8.03 -5.42 -3.40
C ARG A 88 -6.93 -5.54 -2.36
N GLN A 89 -5.70 -5.15 -2.66
CA GLN A 89 -4.59 -5.21 -1.73
C GLN A 89 -3.70 -3.97 -1.83
N MET A 90 -3.55 -3.30 -0.68
CA MET A 90 -2.70 -2.12 -0.56
C MET A 90 -1.85 -2.20 0.69
N LEU A 91 -0.58 -1.85 0.56
CA LEU A 91 0.43 -1.90 1.62
C LEU A 91 1.08 -0.53 1.78
N LEU A 92 1.19 -0.05 3.02
CA LEU A 92 2.00 1.11 3.38
C LEU A 92 3.47 0.69 3.44
N ALA A 93 4.36 1.45 2.78
CA ALA A 93 5.79 1.22 2.87
C ALA A 93 6.37 1.99 4.07
N ILE A 94 6.94 1.25 5.02
CA ILE A 94 7.50 1.80 6.25
C ILE A 94 9.03 1.62 6.17
N PRO A 95 9.81 2.69 6.39
CA PRO A 95 11.26 2.61 6.26
C PRO A 95 11.86 1.73 7.37
N ALA A 96 12.86 0.96 7.00
CA ALA A 96 13.71 0.19 7.89
C ALA A 96 15.17 0.36 7.48
N ALA A 97 16.11 0.15 8.41
CA ALA A 97 17.52 0.12 8.04
C ALA A 97 17.76 -1.07 7.10
N GLN A 98 18.53 -0.84 6.02
CA GLN A 98 18.84 -1.90 5.07
C GLN A 98 19.58 -3.04 5.77
N GLY A 99 19.09 -4.27 5.61
CA GLY A 99 19.58 -5.47 6.30
C GLY A 99 18.89 -5.77 7.63
N ASP A 100 18.09 -4.86 8.18
CA ASP A 100 17.34 -5.04 9.44
C ASP A 100 15.82 -5.23 9.21
N GLU A 101 15.36 -5.23 7.96
CA GLU A 101 13.94 -5.21 7.59
C GLU A 101 13.18 -6.41 8.19
N ILE A 102 13.80 -7.60 8.22
CA ILE A 102 13.21 -8.81 8.79
C ILE A 102 13.03 -8.70 10.31
N ASN A 103 13.99 -8.11 11.01
CA ASN A 103 13.90 -7.93 12.46
C ASN A 103 12.81 -6.91 12.80
N VAL A 104 12.78 -5.80 12.07
CA VAL A 104 11.73 -4.77 12.22
C VAL A 104 10.37 -5.38 11.90
N ALA A 105 10.22 -6.14 10.81
CA ALA A 105 8.97 -6.81 10.48
C ALA A 105 8.51 -7.79 11.59
N ARG A 106 9.43 -8.51 12.21
CA ARG A 106 9.10 -9.37 13.35
C ARG A 106 8.51 -8.59 14.53
N GLN A 107 9.11 -7.45 14.89
CA GLN A 107 8.60 -6.57 15.95
C GLN A 107 7.20 -6.03 15.60
N TRP A 108 6.97 -5.69 14.33
CA TRP A 108 5.66 -5.28 13.84
C TRP A 108 4.62 -6.42 13.93
N ALA A 109 5.00 -7.63 13.54
CA ALA A 109 4.15 -8.81 13.62
C ALA A 109 3.77 -9.13 15.08
N GLU A 110 4.73 -9.05 16.00
CA GLU A 110 4.52 -9.19 17.45
C GLU A 110 3.56 -8.12 17.98
N ARG A 111 3.76 -6.86 17.58
CA ARG A 111 2.92 -5.73 17.99
C ARG A 111 1.47 -5.85 17.50
N ILE A 112 1.27 -6.33 16.28
CA ILE A 112 -0.07 -6.59 15.72
C ILE A 112 -0.72 -7.82 16.38
N GLY A 113 0.12 -8.80 16.76
CA GLY A 113 -0.25 -10.03 17.45
C GLY A 113 -1.00 -11.01 16.55
N GLY A 114 -0.71 -12.31 16.66
CA GLY A 114 -1.42 -13.36 15.92
C GLY A 114 -1.17 -13.37 14.41
N MET A 115 -0.05 -12.79 13.96
CA MET A 115 0.44 -12.98 12.59
C MET A 115 1.32 -14.23 12.50
N SER A 116 1.27 -14.93 11.37
CA SER A 116 2.12 -16.09 11.08
C SER A 116 2.69 -16.01 9.67
N GLU A 117 3.85 -16.61 9.43
CA GLU A 117 4.41 -16.69 8.07
C GLU A 117 3.56 -17.62 7.21
N GLY A 118 3.31 -17.21 5.97
CA GLY A 118 2.66 -18.06 4.98
C GLY A 118 3.51 -19.31 4.67
N ALA A 119 2.89 -20.48 4.54
CA ALA A 119 3.62 -21.72 4.25
C ALA A 119 4.45 -21.66 2.95
N GLY A 120 3.95 -20.97 1.92
CA GLY A 120 4.68 -20.76 0.65
C GLY A 120 5.95 -19.92 0.81
N THR A 121 5.94 -18.98 1.76
CA THR A 121 7.03 -18.07 2.08
C THR A 121 8.24 -18.79 2.69
N ILE A 122 7.97 -19.77 3.54
CA ILE A 122 8.99 -20.64 4.13
C ILE A 122 9.68 -21.44 3.02
N SER A 123 8.90 -22.04 2.13
CA SER A 123 9.43 -22.80 0.98
C SER A 123 10.26 -21.95 0.03
N LEU A 124 9.87 -20.70 -0.24
CA LEU A 124 10.66 -19.78 -1.08
C LEU A 124 12.02 -19.45 -0.47
N ARG A 125 12.09 -19.28 0.85
CA ARG A 125 13.35 -19.04 1.55
C ARG A 125 14.27 -20.26 1.49
N GLU A 126 13.70 -21.45 1.65
CA GLU A 126 14.43 -22.72 1.66
C GLU A 126 14.89 -23.13 0.27
N ASN A 127 14.07 -22.92 -0.76
CA ASN A 127 14.26 -23.54 -2.09
C ASN A 127 14.58 -22.54 -3.21
N ALA A 128 14.36 -21.24 -3.02
CA ALA A 128 14.52 -20.23 -4.07
C ALA A 128 15.47 -19.07 -3.69
N HIS A 129 16.26 -19.22 -2.62
CA HIS A 129 17.17 -18.20 -2.08
C HIS A 129 16.51 -16.83 -1.81
N TRP A 130 15.20 -16.80 -1.66
CA TRP A 130 14.45 -15.60 -1.40
C TRP A 130 14.78 -15.06 0.00
N ARG A 131 15.00 -13.75 0.11
CA ARG A 131 15.40 -13.09 1.37
C ARG A 131 14.29 -12.16 1.82
N GLY A 132 13.39 -12.68 2.64
CA GLY A 132 12.22 -11.94 3.07
C GLY A 132 11.35 -12.69 4.06
N VAL A 133 10.28 -12.05 4.49
CA VAL A 133 9.21 -12.58 5.34
C VAL A 133 7.85 -12.11 4.80
N ASP A 134 6.82 -12.93 4.92
CA ASP A 134 5.43 -12.58 4.57
C ASP A 134 4.55 -13.10 5.71
N TYR A 135 4.36 -12.23 6.70
CA TYR A 135 3.49 -12.48 7.83
C TYR A 135 2.06 -12.11 7.46
N ARG A 136 1.11 -12.97 7.83
CA ARG A 136 -0.31 -12.80 7.52
C ARG A 136 -1.15 -13.02 8.75
N LYS A 137 -2.28 -12.31 8.82
CA LYS A 137 -3.28 -12.48 9.87
C LYS A 137 -4.68 -12.32 9.30
N PRO A 138 -5.55 -13.33 9.42
CA PRO A 138 -6.94 -13.19 9.05
C PRO A 138 -7.67 -12.24 10.03
N VAL A 139 -8.54 -11.39 9.50
CA VAL A 139 -9.40 -10.48 10.27
C VAL A 139 -10.79 -10.51 9.63
N GLY A 140 -11.60 -11.50 10.02
CA GLY A 140 -12.85 -11.81 9.31
C GLY A 140 -12.57 -12.21 7.86
N GLU A 141 -13.27 -11.59 6.92
CA GLU A 141 -13.10 -11.78 5.46
C GLU A 141 -11.99 -10.89 4.86
N LYS A 142 -11.02 -10.48 5.68
CA LYS A 142 -9.88 -9.64 5.31
C LYS A 142 -8.60 -10.27 5.82
N GLU A 143 -7.46 -9.80 5.33
CA GLU A 143 -6.16 -10.29 5.76
C GLU A 143 -5.19 -9.13 5.93
N ILE A 144 -4.63 -8.97 7.13
CA ILE A 144 -3.48 -8.10 7.34
C ILE A 144 -2.26 -8.83 6.77
N ARG A 145 -1.46 -8.12 5.98
CA ARG A 145 -0.23 -8.65 5.40
C ARG A 145 0.94 -7.73 5.72
N LEU A 146 2.03 -8.32 6.20
CA LEU A 146 3.30 -7.67 6.43
C LEU A 146 4.37 -8.40 5.63
N LEU A 147 4.86 -7.75 4.58
CA LEU A 147 5.79 -8.30 3.61
C LEU A 147 7.12 -7.57 3.69
N VAL A 148 8.19 -8.34 3.65
CA VAL A 148 9.56 -7.89 3.40
C VAL A 148 10.10 -8.70 2.26
N ASP A 149 10.64 -8.01 1.28
CA ASP A 149 11.50 -8.58 0.25
C ASP A 149 12.78 -7.75 0.22
N GLN A 150 13.90 -8.30 0.67
CA GLN A 150 15.17 -7.57 0.73
C GLN A 150 15.85 -7.47 -0.64
N GLN A 151 15.43 -8.27 -1.62
CA GLN A 151 15.94 -8.20 -2.99
C GLN A 151 15.16 -7.16 -3.79
N GLU A 152 13.84 -7.21 -3.65
CA GLU A 152 12.93 -6.34 -4.38
C GLU A 152 12.64 -5.03 -3.64
N SER A 153 12.77 -4.90 -2.33
CA SER A 153 12.47 -3.64 -1.64
C SER A 153 13.43 -3.39 -0.47
N PRO A 154 14.74 -3.26 -0.74
CA PRO A 154 15.72 -3.02 0.32
C PRO A 154 15.40 -1.72 1.07
N GLY A 155 15.46 -1.78 2.40
CA GLY A 155 15.16 -0.67 3.30
C GLY A 155 13.67 -0.44 3.58
N TRP A 156 12.79 -1.35 3.17
CA TRP A 156 11.34 -1.21 3.36
C TRP A 156 10.69 -2.46 3.95
N ILE A 157 9.73 -2.23 4.84
CA ILE A 157 8.69 -3.21 5.18
C ILE A 157 7.37 -2.73 4.58
N LEU A 158 6.52 -3.65 4.14
CA LEU A 158 5.24 -3.34 3.51
C LEU A 158 4.11 -3.89 4.38
N LEU A 159 3.30 -3.02 4.96
CA LEU A 159 2.23 -3.39 5.87
C LEU A 159 0.89 -2.87 5.38
N GLY A 160 -0.08 -3.75 5.23
CA GLY A 160 -1.43 -3.31 4.94
C GLY A 160 -2.45 -4.43 4.91
N CYS A 161 -3.41 -4.31 4.01
CA CYS A 161 -4.58 -5.18 3.99
C CYS A 161 -4.86 -5.73 2.60
N ALA A 162 -5.26 -7.00 2.57
CA ALA A 162 -5.88 -7.68 1.44
C ALA A 162 -7.37 -7.93 1.72
N TYR A 163 -8.17 -7.77 0.68
CA TYR A 163 -9.64 -7.83 0.73
C TYR A 163 -10.22 -8.90 -0.18
N ASP A 164 -9.41 -9.76 -0.80
CA ASP A 164 -9.86 -10.74 -1.80
C ASP A 164 -11.01 -11.63 -1.29
N LYS A 165 -10.98 -11.99 0.00
CA LYS A 165 -11.99 -12.83 0.65
C LYS A 165 -13.37 -12.16 0.79
N LEU A 166 -13.46 -10.82 0.77
CA LEU A 166 -14.76 -10.11 0.73
C LEU A 166 -15.52 -10.35 -0.58
N PHE A 167 -14.83 -10.76 -1.64
CA PHE A 167 -15.38 -10.90 -2.98
C PHE A 167 -15.46 -12.37 -3.43
N SER A 168 -15.00 -13.31 -2.60
CA SER A 168 -15.03 -14.75 -2.92
C SER A 168 -16.37 -15.43 -2.60
N HIS A 169 -17.29 -14.75 -1.90
CA HIS A 169 -18.64 -15.25 -1.61
C HIS A 169 -19.73 -14.69 -2.56
N SER A 170 -19.33 -14.12 -3.69
CA SER A 170 -20.27 -13.53 -4.68
C SER A 170 -20.71 -14.49 -5.79
N ASN A 171 -20.58 -15.82 -5.60
CA ASN A 171 -21.11 -16.84 -6.51
C ASN A 171 -22.25 -17.60 -5.86
#